data_AF-A0A352MV04-F1
#
_entry.id   AF-A0A352MV04-F1
#
_cell.length_a   1.000
_cell.length_b   1.000
_cell.length_c   1.000
_cell.angle_alpha   90.00
_cell.angle_beta   90.00
_cell.angle_gamma   90.00
#
_symmetry.space_group_name_H-M   'P 1'
#
loop_
_entity.id
_entity.type
_entity.pdbx_description
1 polymer ?
#
loop_
_entity_poly.entity_id
_entity_poly.type
_entity_poly.pdbx_seq_one_letter_code
_entity_poly.pdbx_strand_id
1 'polypeptide(L)'
;MINFGSLLVQQLYTAIVDISREEGGELPIRMNFILDEFANFTKIDTFQSMLTVSRSRNCRFVIALQSFGQLEEKYRKRRNAEYFR
;
A
#
# COMPACT_ATOMS: atom_id res chain seq x y z
N MET A 1 3.83 -17.32 4.82
CA MET A 1 2.75 -17.02 5.79
C MET A 1 2.12 -15.70 5.39
N ILE A 2 0.82 -15.70 5.08
CA ILE A 2 0.10 -14.48 4.66
C ILE A 2 -0.19 -13.66 5.93
N ASN A 3 0.24 -12.40 5.97
CA ASN A 3 -0.13 -11.49 7.05
C ASN A 3 -1.57 -10.98 6.80
N PHE A 4 -2.48 -11.24 7.74
CA PHE A 4 -3.89 -10.85 7.65
C PHE A 4 -4.09 -9.34 7.42
N GLY A 5 -3.28 -8.49 8.06
CA GLY A 5 -3.35 -7.04 7.88
C GLY A 5 -3.04 -6.60 6.45
N SER A 6 -2.04 -7.23 5.82
CA SER A 6 -1.70 -6.94 4.42
C SER A 6 -2.79 -7.36 3.44
N LEU A 7 -3.44 -8.50 3.69
CA LEU A 7 -4.56 -8.97 2.89
C LEU A 7 -5.77 -8.05 3.07
N LEU A 8 -6.11 -7.71 4.31
CA LEU A 8 -7.23 -6.84 4.63
C LEU A 8 -7.10 -5.48 3.94
N VAL A 9 -5.92 -4.85 3.99
CA VAL A 9 -5.68 -3.57 3.31
C VAL A 9 -5.87 -3.69 1.79
N GLN A 10 -5.39 -4.77 1.17
CA GLN A 10 -5.59 -4.98 -0.27
C GLN A 10 -7.06 -5.19 -0.64
N GLN A 11 -7.80 -5.97 0.14
CA GLN A 11 -9.21 -6.24 -0.12
C GLN A 11 -10.07 -4.99 0.09
N LEU A 12 -9.87 -4.28 1.20
CA LEU A 12 -10.57 -3.02 1.48
C LEU A 12 -10.29 -1.98 0.40
N TYR A 13 -9.02 -1.81 0.02
CA TYR A 13 -8.65 -0.86 -1.03
C TYR A 13 -9.32 -1.19 -2.36
N THR A 14 -9.35 -2.46 -2.76
CA THR A 14 -10.02 -2.90 -3.99
C THR A 14 -11.50 -2.54 -3.96
N ALA A 15 -12.21 -2.90 -2.89
CA ALA A 15 -13.63 -2.60 -2.74
C ALA A 15 -13.93 -1.09 -2.82
N ILE A 16 -13.09 -0.26 -2.18
CA ILE A 16 -13.22 1.20 -2.20
C ILE A 16 -12.97 1.77 -3.59
N VAL A 17 -11.97 1.25 -4.30
CA VAL A 17 -11.72 1.68 -5.68
C VAL A 17 -12.92 1.34 -6.57
N ASP A 18 -13.53 0.17 -6.40
CA ASP A 18 -14.71 -0.22 -7.16
C ASP A 18 -15.90 0.68 -6.85
N ILE A 19 -16.18 0.96 -5.56
CA ILE A 19 -17.20 1.94 -5.15
C ILE A 19 -16.92 3.32 -5.78
N SER A 20 -15.67 3.79 -5.74
CA SER A 20 -15.34 5.09 -6.34
C SER A 20 -15.54 5.12 -7.86
N ARG A 21 -15.48 3.98 -8.56
CA ARG A 21 -15.79 3.91 -10.01
C ARG A 21 -17.29 4.07 -10.25
N GLU A 22 -18.11 3.51 -9.38
CA GLU A 22 -19.58 3.63 -9.42
C GLU A 22 -20.03 5.06 -9.09
N GLU A 23 -19.31 5.74 -8.18
CA GLU A 23 -19.57 7.12 -7.73
C GLU A 23 -18.95 8.21 -8.62
N GLY A 24 -18.74 7.94 -9.91
CA GLY A 24 -18.25 8.95 -10.87
C GLY A 24 -16.73 9.17 -10.86
N GLY A 25 -15.96 8.27 -10.25
CA GLY A 25 -14.50 8.26 -10.28
C GLY A 25 -13.82 8.64 -8.96
N GLU A 26 -14.56 9.11 -7.96
CA GLU A 26 -14.06 9.56 -6.66
C GLU A 26 -15.02 9.10 -5.54
N LEU A 27 -14.52 8.84 -4.32
CA LEU A 27 -15.42 8.53 -3.21
C LEU A 27 -16.18 9.78 -2.75
N PRO A 28 -17.50 9.66 -2.49
CA PRO A 28 -18.32 10.78 -2.01
C PRO A 28 -17.86 11.27 -0.63
N ILE A 29 -17.29 10.37 0.17
CA ILE A 29 -16.70 10.67 1.48
C ILE A 29 -15.27 10.16 1.50
N ARG A 30 -14.34 11.01 1.97
CA ARG A 30 -12.92 10.68 2.04
C ARG A 30 -12.66 9.49 2.97
N MET A 31 -11.91 8.51 2.48
CA MET A 31 -11.38 7.42 3.29
C MET A 31 -9.90 7.67 3.66
N ASN A 32 -9.56 7.46 4.92
CA ASN A 32 -8.18 7.51 5.41
C ASN A 32 -7.77 6.14 5.96
N PHE A 33 -6.76 5.53 5.34
CA PHE A 33 -6.06 4.37 5.87
C PHE A 33 -4.96 4.84 6.82
N ILE A 34 -5.02 4.40 8.06
CA ILE A 34 -3.96 4.64 9.06
C ILE A 34 -3.28 3.30 9.30
N LEU A 35 -2.07 3.16 8.76
CA LEU A 35 -1.30 1.93 8.80
C LEU A 35 -0.16 2.09 9.81
N ASP A 36 -0.41 1.68 11.04
CA ASP A 36 0.61 1.60 12.08
C ASP A 36 1.52 0.39 11.87
N GLU A 37 2.78 0.53 12.23
CA GLU A 37 3.84 -0.47 12.04
C GLU A 37 3.84 -1.13 10.65
N PHE A 38 3.71 -0.33 9.58
CA PHE A 38 3.59 -0.84 8.21
C PHE A 38 4.73 -1.78 7.78
N ALA A 39 5.91 -1.63 8.36
CA ALA A 39 7.03 -2.54 8.16
C ALA A 39 6.72 -4.01 8.54
N ASN A 40 5.79 -4.27 9.46
CA ASN A 40 5.40 -5.62 9.90
C ASN A 40 4.45 -6.35 8.92
N PHE A 41 3.87 -5.65 7.96
CA PHE A 41 2.95 -6.25 6.99
C PHE A 41 3.68 -7.27 6.10
N THR A 42 3.00 -8.19 5.42
CA THR A 42 3.65 -8.83 4.27
C THR A 42 3.85 -7.76 3.19
N LYS A 43 4.94 -7.82 2.43
CA LYS A 43 5.19 -6.88 1.33
C LYS A 43 3.99 -6.87 0.38
N ILE A 44 3.39 -5.69 0.21
CA ILE A 44 2.32 -5.46 -0.77
C ILE A 44 3.00 -4.94 -2.04
N ASP A 45 3.14 -5.78 -3.06
CA ASP A 45 3.89 -5.44 -4.28
C ASP A 45 3.25 -4.26 -5.05
N THR A 46 1.94 -4.13 -4.99
CA THR A 46 1.17 -3.09 -5.68
C THR A 46 1.02 -1.79 -4.88
N PHE A 47 1.63 -1.70 -3.69
CA PHE A 47 1.37 -0.60 -2.76
C PHE A 47 1.71 0.78 -3.33
N GLN A 48 2.80 0.89 -4.09
CA GLN A 48 3.16 2.14 -4.76
C GLN A 48 2.08 2.60 -5.76
N SER A 49 1.50 1.66 -6.50
CA SER A 49 0.37 1.94 -7.40
C SER A 49 -0.88 2.33 -6.62
N MET A 50 -1.14 1.68 -5.48
CA MET A 50 -2.25 2.04 -4.58
C MET A 50 -2.10 3.50 -4.14
N LEU A 51 -0.93 3.92 -3.65
CA LEU A 51 -0.69 5.31 -3.24
C LEU A 51 -0.94 6.32 -4.36
N THR A 52 -0.52 5.98 -5.57
CA THR A 52 -0.68 6.85 -6.75
C THR A 52 -2.15 7.01 -7.12
N VAL A 53 -2.90 5.91 -7.20
CA VAL A 53 -4.31 5.92 -7.59
C VAL A 53 -5.20 6.52 -6.50
N SER A 54 -4.88 6.30 -5.23
CA SER A 54 -5.67 6.78 -4.09
C SER A 54 -5.95 8.28 -4.12
N ARG A 55 -4.98 9.07 -4.61
CA ARG A 55 -5.08 10.53 -4.70
C ARG A 55 -6.28 10.98 -5.51
N SER A 56 -6.59 10.32 -6.63
CA SER A 56 -7.74 10.69 -7.48
C SER A 56 -9.06 10.07 -7.00
N ARG A 57 -9.03 9.18 -6.00
CA ARG A 57 -10.21 8.48 -5.48
C ARG A 57 -10.70 9.02 -4.14
N ASN A 58 -10.25 10.20 -3.70
CA ASN A 58 -10.47 10.72 -2.34
C ASN A 58 -10.03 9.76 -1.23
N CYS A 59 -8.97 8.99 -1.47
CA CYS A 59 -8.42 8.03 -0.52
C CYS A 59 -7.01 8.47 -0.10
N ARG A 60 -6.69 8.35 1.19
CA ARG A 60 -5.39 8.74 1.74
C ARG A 60 -4.79 7.63 2.58
N PHE A 61 -3.46 7.54 2.55
CA PHE A 61 -2.69 6.65 3.38
C PHE A 61 -1.82 7.47 4.33
N VAL A 62 -1.96 7.21 5.62
CA VAL A 62 -1.05 7.66 6.68
C VAL A 62 -0.28 6.43 7.12
N ILE A 63 1.03 6.46 6.94
CA ILE A 63 1.91 5.31 7.22
C ILE A 63 2.79 5.70 8.40
N ALA A 64 2.65 4.98 9.51
CA ALA A 64 3.57 5.10 10.63
C ALA A 64 4.65 4.02 10.55
N LEU A 65 5.90 4.44 10.74
CA LEU A 65 7.09 3.61 10.67
C LEU A 65 7.89 3.81 11.94
N GLN A 66 8.43 2.73 12.50
CA GLN A 66 9.40 2.81 13.60
C GLN A 66 10.78 3.25 13.08
N SER A 67 11.16 2.81 11.87
CA SER A 67 12.40 3.20 11.21
C SER A 67 12.30 3.03 9.69
N PHE A 68 12.97 3.91 8.95
CA PHE A 68 13.10 3.80 7.49
C PHE A 68 13.89 2.55 7.06
N GLY A 69 14.81 2.05 7.91
CA GLY A 69 15.63 0.87 7.59
C GLY A 69 14.80 -0.41 7.38
N GLN A 70 13.74 -0.60 8.18
CA GLN A 70 12.84 -1.74 8.02
C GLN A 70 12.06 -1.68 6.70
N LEU A 71 11.69 -0.46 6.26
CA LEU A 71 11.04 -0.27 4.96
C LEU A 71 11.99 -0.58 3.81
N GLU A 72 13.25 -0.13 3.91
CA GLU A 72 14.27 -0.41 2.91
C GLU A 72 14.52 -1.92 2.79
N GLU A 73 14.74 -2.64 3.89
CA GLU A 73 14.95 -4.09 3.86
C GLU A 73 13.82 -4.84 3.13
N LYS A 74 12.57 -4.41 3.38
CA LYS A 74 11.37 -5.06 2.87
C LYS A 74 11.06 -4.73 1.42
N TYR A 75 11.34 -3.51 0.97
CA TYR A 75 10.99 -3.04 -0.39
C TYR A 75 12.18 -2.89 -1.32
N ARG A 76 13.43 -2.99 -0.84
CA ARG A 76 14.62 -2.93 -1.69
C ARG A 76 14.64 -4.12 -2.64
N LYS A 77 14.65 -3.82 -3.94
CA LYS A 77 14.96 -4.82 -4.96
C LYS A 77 16.36 -5.36 -4.68
N ARG A 78 16.52 -6.69 -4.54
CA ARG A 78 17.85 -7.30 -4.61
C ARG A 78 18.45 -6.89 -5.95
N ARG A 79 19.44 -6.00 -5.94
CA ARG A 79 20.32 -5.83 -7.11
C ARG A 79 21.07 -7.15 -7.22
N ASN A 80 20.79 -7.93 -8.25
CA ASN A 80 21.58 -9.12 -8.56
C ASN A 80 23.04 -8.68 -8.73
N ALA A 81 23.87 -9.03 -7.76
CA ALA A 81 25.31 -8.82 -7.76
C ALA A 81 26.00 -9.86 -8.68
N GLU A 82 25.46 -10.09 -9.88
CA GLU A 82 25.98 -11.09 -10.83
C GLU A 82 26.49 -10.50 -12.14
N TYR A 83 26.63 -9.17 -12.26
CA TYR A 83 27.22 -8.52 -13.44
C TYR A 83 28.65 -7.97 -13.24
N PHE A 84 29.36 -8.42 -12.20
CA PHE A 84 30.78 -8.11 -11.98
C PHE A 84 31.62 -9.38 -11.77
N ARG A 85 31.47 -10.37 -12.65
CA ARG A 85 32.49 -11.39 -12.90
C ARG A 85 32.83 -11.40 -14.38
#